data_AF-A0A7X3RD83-F1
#
_entry.id   AF-A0A7X3RD83-F1
#
_cell.length_a   1.000
_cell.length_b   1.000
_cell.length_c   1.000
_cell.angle_alpha   90.00
_cell.angle_beta   90.00
_cell.angle_gamma   90.00
#
_symmetry.space_group_name_H-M   'P 1'
#
loop_
_entity.id
_entity.type
_entity.pdbx_description
1 polymer ?
#
loop_
_entity_poly.entity_id
_entity_poly.type
_entity_poly.pdbx_seq_one_letter_code
_entity_poly.pdbx_strand_id
1 'polypeptide(L)'
;MQQSSIAEYLAPEAHEQGIQQGIQQGAQETIRENILEALAFQLQPEIAETFKSDLETINDLQRLKQLFRTAIRVETPEDFIQALNENGE
;
A
#
# COMPACT_ATOMS: atom_id res chain seq x y z
N MET A 1 -23.11 -43.54 4.36
CA MET A 1 -21.88 -42.92 3.82
C MET A 1 -22.03 -41.42 4.00
N GLN A 2 -21.27 -40.80 4.90
CA GLN A 2 -21.29 -39.35 5.09
C GLN A 2 -20.61 -38.72 3.86
N GLN A 3 -21.39 -38.08 2.99
CA GLN A 3 -20.84 -37.15 2.01
C GLN A 3 -20.56 -35.85 2.75
N SER A 4 -19.47 -35.81 3.52
CA SER A 4 -18.92 -34.52 3.97
C SER A 4 -18.51 -33.76 2.71
N SER A 5 -19.22 -32.66 2.45
CA SER A 5 -19.04 -31.86 1.24
C SER A 5 -17.70 -31.14 1.32
N ILE A 6 -16.98 -31.03 0.21
CA ILE A 6 -15.73 -30.29 0.09
C ILE A 6 -15.90 -28.83 0.59
N ALA A 7 -17.11 -28.28 0.50
CA ALA A 7 -17.46 -26.96 1.03
C ALA A 7 -17.27 -26.83 2.56
N GLU A 8 -17.48 -27.91 3.32
CA GLU A 8 -17.36 -27.92 4.78
C GLU A 8 -15.90 -27.87 5.24
N TYR A 9 -14.96 -28.30 4.37
CA TYR A 9 -13.51 -28.26 4.57
C TYR A 9 -12.81 -27.11 3.83
N LEU A 10 -13.53 -26.25 3.11
CA LEU A 10 -12.95 -25.08 2.41
C LEU A 10 -13.40 -23.77 3.05
N ALA A 11 -14.50 -23.77 3.80
CA ALA A 11 -15.05 -22.56 4.41
C ALA A 11 -14.11 -21.92 5.46
N PRO A 12 -13.47 -22.67 6.36
CA PRO A 12 -12.52 -22.09 7.32
C PRO A 12 -11.29 -21.47 6.65
N GLU A 13 -10.68 -22.19 5.71
CA GLU A 13 -9.45 -21.78 5.02
C GLU A 13 -9.71 -20.58 4.11
N ALA A 14 -10.84 -20.56 3.40
CA ALA A 14 -11.24 -19.41 2.59
C ALA A 14 -11.54 -18.19 3.46
N HIS A 15 -12.13 -18.39 4.64
CA HIS A 15 -12.37 -17.30 5.59
C HIS A 15 -11.06 -16.72 6.12
N GLU A 16 -10.13 -17.57 6.58
CA GLU A 16 -8.81 -17.14 7.05
C GLU A 16 -8.04 -16.40 5.97
N GLN A 17 -8.03 -16.92 4.73
CA GLN A 17 -7.41 -16.24 3.60
C GLN A 17 -8.04 -14.87 3.32
N GLY A 18 -9.37 -14.76 3.39
CA GLY A 18 -10.07 -13.49 3.22
C GLY A 18 -9.70 -12.46 4.30
N ILE A 19 -9.58 -12.89 5.56
CA ILE A 19 -9.14 -12.02 6.66
C ILE A 19 -7.70 -11.56 6.45
N GLN A 20 -6.78 -12.46 6.08
CA GLN A 20 -5.38 -12.10 5.82
C GLN A 20 -5.25 -11.10 4.66
N GLN A 21 -6.01 -11.31 3.57
CA GLN A 21 -6.06 -10.38 2.44
C GLN A 21 -6.59 -9.01 2.87
N GLY A 22 -7.67 -8.96 3.65
CA GLY A 22 -8.22 -7.70 4.16
C GLY A 22 -7.24 -6.94 5.06
N ILE A 23 -6.52 -7.64 5.94
CA ILE A 23 -5.48 -7.03 6.78
C ILE A 23 -4.34 -6.47 5.92
N GLN A 24 -3.90 -7.21 4.90
CA GLN A 24 -2.83 -6.77 4.01
C GLN A 24 -3.26 -5.53 3.20
N GLN A 25 -4.47 -5.54 2.64
CA GLN A 25 -5.03 -4.40 1.91
C GLN A 25 -5.16 -3.17 2.82
N GLY A 26 -5.71 -3.34 4.03
CA GLY A 26 -5.81 -2.23 4.98
C GLY A 26 -4.44 -1.63 5.32
N ALA A 27 -3.41 -2.46 5.51
CA ALA A 27 -2.05 -1.99 5.76
C ALA A 27 -1.45 -1.22 4.58
N GLN A 28 -1.77 -1.62 3.33
CA GLN A 28 -1.35 -0.91 2.11
C GLN A 28 -2.07 0.43 1.97
N GLU A 29 -3.39 0.47 2.17
CA GLU A 29 -4.16 1.71 2.04
C GLU A 29 -3.78 2.73 3.12
N THR A 30 -3.67 2.32 4.38
CA THR A 30 -3.23 3.20 5.46
C THR A 30 -1.85 3.81 5.18
N ILE A 31 -0.91 3.05 4.61
CA ILE A 31 0.40 3.62 4.32
C ILE A 31 0.40 4.53 3.09
N ARG A 32 -0.43 4.26 2.07
CA ARG A 32 -0.63 5.19 0.95
C ARG A 32 -1.19 6.53 1.45
N GLU A 33 -2.20 6.50 2.31
CA GLU A 33 -2.76 7.69 2.95
C GLU A 33 -1.69 8.47 3.73
N ASN A 34 -0.90 7.77 4.55
CA ASN A 34 0.18 8.41 5.32
C ASN A 34 1.28 9.02 4.42
N ILE A 35 1.58 8.40 3.27
CA ILE A 35 2.52 8.97 2.30
C ILE A 35 1.96 10.28 1.75
N LEU A 36 0.71 10.29 1.30
CA LEU A 36 0.06 11.48 0.75
C LEU A 36 -0.01 12.60 1.80
N GLU A 37 -0.35 12.28 3.04
CA GLU A 37 -0.35 13.25 4.15
C GLU A 37 1.05 13.83 4.41
N ALA A 38 2.09 12.98 4.44
CA ALA A 38 3.47 13.44 4.61
C ALA A 38 3.92 14.35 3.46
N LEU A 39 3.59 14.00 2.22
CA LEU A 39 3.89 14.83 1.05
C LEU A 39 3.13 16.15 1.07
N ALA A 40 1.86 16.15 1.49
CA ALA A 40 1.08 17.36 1.64
C ALA A 40 1.69 18.30 2.70
N PHE A 41 2.27 17.73 3.76
CA PHE A 41 2.94 18.49 4.81
C PHE A 41 4.31 19.04 4.38
N GLN A 42 5.13 18.25 3.68
CA GLN A 42 6.47 18.68 3.24
C GLN A 42 6.46 19.58 2.02
N LEU A 43 5.53 19.33 1.09
CA LEU A 43 5.39 20.05 -0.16
C LEU A 43 4.13 20.92 -0.08
N GLN A 44 3.07 20.52 -0.79
CA GLN A 44 1.75 21.16 -0.81
C GLN A 44 0.70 20.08 -1.11
N PRO A 45 -0.55 20.20 -0.61
CA PRO A 45 -1.61 19.23 -0.86
C PRO A 45 -1.86 18.93 -2.34
N GLU A 46 -1.83 19.95 -3.20
CA GLU A 46 -2.08 19.82 -4.63
C GLU A 46 -0.99 19.00 -5.33
N ILE A 47 0.26 19.10 -4.84
CA ILE A 47 1.39 18.32 -5.32
C ILE A 47 1.28 16.87 -4.85
N ALA A 48 0.93 16.66 -3.58
CA ALA A 48 0.76 15.31 -3.03
C ALA A 48 -0.24 14.47 -3.84
N GLU A 49 -1.37 15.07 -4.24
CA GLU A 49 -2.40 14.38 -5.01
C GLU A 49 -1.94 13.90 -6.40
N THR A 50 -0.90 14.52 -6.97
CA THR A 50 -0.34 14.06 -8.25
C THR A 50 0.27 12.66 -8.16
N PHE A 51 0.69 12.24 -6.96
CA PHE A 51 1.31 10.92 -6.73
C PHE A 51 0.32 9.81 -6.40
N LYS A 52 -0.96 10.13 -6.21
CA LYS A 52 -1.95 9.16 -5.74
C LYS A 52 -2.08 7.95 -6.66
N SER A 53 -2.24 8.20 -7.96
CA SER A 53 -2.38 7.11 -8.95
C SER A 53 -1.12 6.26 -9.06
N ASP A 54 0.07 6.85 -8.97
CA ASP A 54 1.32 6.10 -8.97
C ASP A 54 1.43 5.22 -7.72
N LEU A 55 1.10 5.78 -6.55
CA LEU A 55 1.09 5.04 -5.31
C LEU A 55 0.14 3.86 -5.39
N GLU A 56 -1.09 4.00 -5.91
CA GLU A 56 -2.10 2.94 -6.09
C GLU A 56 -1.59 1.71 -6.88
N THR A 57 -0.59 1.88 -7.76
CA THR A 57 0.01 0.77 -8.50
C THR A 57 0.94 -0.12 -7.66
N ILE A 58 1.38 0.35 -6.48
CA ILE A 58 2.38 -0.32 -5.65
C ILE A 58 1.72 -1.24 -4.63
N ASN A 59 1.78 -2.55 -4.87
CA ASN A 59 1.23 -3.55 -3.94
C ASN A 59 2.26 -4.09 -2.93
N ASP A 60 3.53 -3.70 -3.05
CA ASP A 60 4.56 -4.11 -2.10
C ASP A 60 4.52 -3.21 -0.85
N LEU A 61 4.12 -3.78 0.28
CA LEU A 61 4.05 -3.08 1.57
C LEU A 61 5.41 -2.57 2.05
N GLN A 62 6.51 -3.29 1.79
CA GLN A 62 7.85 -2.83 2.16
C GLN A 62 8.28 -1.64 1.30
N ARG A 63 7.94 -1.68 0.01
CA ARG A 63 8.17 -0.55 -0.89
C ARG A 63 7.40 0.69 -0.43
N LEU A 64 6.13 0.55 -0.07
CA LEU A 64 5.34 1.64 0.50
C LEU A 64 5.96 2.16 1.81
N LYS A 65 6.49 1.28 2.68
CA LYS A 65 7.19 1.70 3.91
C LYS A 65 8.47 2.48 3.63
N GLN A 66 9.18 2.17 2.56
CA GLN A 66 10.36 2.95 2.14
C GLN A 66 9.93 4.32 1.64
N LEU A 67 8.95 4.38 0.74
CA LEU A 67 8.40 5.63 0.21
C LEU A 67 7.88 6.54 1.32
N PHE A 68 7.21 6.00 2.34
CA PHE A 68 6.78 6.78 3.49
C PHE A 68 7.94 7.44 4.23
N ARG A 69 9.04 6.71 4.46
CA ARG A 69 10.23 7.30 5.11
C ARG A 69 10.86 8.40 4.27
N THR A 70 10.80 8.27 2.94
CA THR A 70 11.25 9.31 2.03
C THR A 70 10.32 10.52 2.06
N ALA A 71 9.00 10.32 1.96
CA ALA A 71 7.98 11.37 1.99
C ALA A 71 8.07 12.28 3.23
N ILE A 72 8.53 11.77 4.37
CA ILE A 72 8.74 12.58 5.59
C ILE A 72 9.91 13.56 5.46
N ARG A 73 10.82 13.36 4.50
CA ARG A 73 12.12 14.05 4.40
C ARG A 73 12.37 14.77 3.07
N VAL A 74 11.49 14.59 2.09
CA VAL A 74 11.64 15.23 0.77
C VAL A 74 11.55 16.74 0.91
N GLU A 75 12.35 17.46 0.12
CA GLU A 75 12.31 18.92 0.05
C GLU A 75 11.63 19.39 -1.24
N THR A 76 11.63 18.53 -2.27
CA THR A 76 11.06 18.81 -3.59
C THR A 76 10.22 17.64 -4.11
N PRO A 77 9.29 17.91 -5.06
CA PRO A 77 8.60 16.84 -5.78
C PRO A 77 9.58 15.88 -6.48
N GLU A 78 10.67 16.42 -7.03
CA GLU A 78 11.70 15.64 -7.73
C GLU A 78 12.37 14.60 -6.84
N ASP A 79 12.61 14.92 -5.55
CA ASP A 79 13.17 13.95 -4.59
C ASP A 79 12.24 12.73 -4.45
N PHE A 80 10.93 12.96 -4.41
CA PHE A 80 9.96 11.89 -4.30
C PHE A 80 9.78 11.12 -5.63
N ILE A 81 9.83 11.81 -6.77
CA ILE A 81 9.83 11.19 -8.10
C ILE A 81 11.02 10.26 -8.26
N GLN A 82 12.21 10.71 -7.86
CA GLN A 82 13.41 9.87 -7.85
C GLN A 82 13.18 8.65 -6.97
N ALA A 83 12.66 8.85 -5.75
CA ALA A 83 12.37 7.77 -4.84
C ALA A 83 11.36 6.77 -5.40
N LEU A 84 10.35 7.19 -6.19
CA LEU A 84 9.38 6.33 -6.88
C LEU A 84 10.04 5.49 -7.98
N ASN A 85 10.99 6.07 -8.70
CA ASN A 85 11.71 5.40 -9.79
C ASN A 85 12.83 4.47 -9.31
N GLU A 86 13.32 4.63 -8.08
CA GLU A 86 14.46 3.88 -7.53
C GLU A 86 14.19 2.40 -7.18
N ASN A 87 13.06 1.79 -7.58
CA ASN A 87 12.89 0.33 -7.47
C ASN A 87 12.11 -0.27 -8.63
N GLY A 88 12.88 -0.75 -9.61
CA GLY A 88 12.53 -1.71 -10.65
C GLY A 88 13.70 -2.68 -10.93
N GLU A 89 14.48 -3.01 -9.89
CA GLU A 89 15.55 -4.03 -9.92
C GLU A 89 15.24 -5.16 -8.92
#